data_AF-A0A9E3B876-F1
#
_entry.id   AF-A0A9E3B876-F1
#
_cell.length_a   1.000
_cell.length_b   1.000
_cell.length_c   1.000
_cell.angle_alpha   90.00
_cell.angle_beta   90.00
_cell.angle_gamma   90.00
#
_symmetry.space_group_name_H-M   'P 1'
#
loop_
_entity.id
_entity.type
_entity.pdbx_description
1 polymer ?
#
loop_
_entity_poly.entity_id
_entity_poly.type
_entity_poly.pdbx_seq_one_letter_code
_entity_poly.pdbx_strand_id
1 'polypeptide(L)'
;MTDSLIAPHGGELILNRATEAEHARLEELANSLPQITIGSRQLADLEMLAIGAYSPLHGFMTRADYLGVVNEMHLSNGLPWSIPITLSTSEEQA
;
A
#
# COMPACT_ATOMS: atom_id res chain seq x y z
N MET A 1 -13.16 31.50 -8.43
CA MET A 1 -12.44 30.57 -7.55
C MET A 1 -12.94 29.18 -7.90
N THR A 2 -12.12 28.31 -8.47
CA THR A 2 -12.51 26.93 -8.76
C THR A 2 -12.63 26.18 -7.43
N ASP A 3 -13.88 26.06 -6.97
CA ASP A 3 -14.28 25.39 -5.73
C ASP A 3 -14.24 23.86 -5.90
N SER A 4 -13.06 23.34 -6.27
CA SER A 4 -12.85 21.94 -6.63
C SER A 4 -11.78 21.34 -5.72
N LEU A 5 -12.10 20.19 -5.12
CA LEU A 5 -11.18 19.43 -4.28
C LEU A 5 -9.91 19.09 -5.07
N ILE A 6 -8.76 19.08 -4.40
CA ILE A 6 -7.51 18.65 -5.01
C ILE A 6 -7.64 17.19 -5.47
N ALA A 7 -7.03 16.85 -6.61
CA ALA A 7 -6.96 15.48 -7.05
C ALA A 7 -6.04 14.66 -6.12
N PRO A 8 -6.31 13.35 -5.94
CA PRO A 8 -5.39 12.44 -5.28
C PRO A 8 -4.01 12.43 -5.95
N HIS A 9 -2.96 12.11 -5.19
CA HIS A 9 -1.61 11.95 -5.74
C HIS A 9 -1.59 10.80 -6.75
N GLY A 10 -1.02 11.03 -7.93
CA GLY A 10 -1.09 10.10 -9.07
C GLY A 10 -2.40 10.13 -9.87
N GLY A 11 -3.36 10.99 -9.49
CA GLY A 11 -4.59 11.24 -10.25
C GLY A 11 -5.77 10.33 -9.89
N GLU A 12 -5.56 9.28 -9.10
CA GLU A 12 -6.59 8.33 -8.69
C GLU A 12 -6.46 7.99 -7.20
N LEU A 13 -7.59 7.86 -6.51
CA LEU A 13 -7.63 7.39 -5.12
C LEU A 13 -7.65 5.85 -5.11
N ILE A 14 -6.60 5.23 -4.58
CA ILE A 14 -6.46 3.78 -4.56
C ILE A 14 -7.03 3.21 -3.24
N LEU A 15 -8.21 2.61 -3.30
CA LEU A 15 -8.81 1.94 -2.14
C LEU A 15 -8.51 0.45 -2.17
N ASN A 16 -7.51 0.01 -1.40
CA ASN A 16 -7.13 -1.41 -1.28
C ASN A 16 -8.00 -2.12 -0.23
N ARG A 17 -9.32 -2.12 -0.43
CA ARG A 17 -10.29 -2.79 0.45
C ARG A 17 -11.19 -3.69 -0.38
N ALA A 18 -11.51 -4.86 0.18
CA ALA A 18 -12.54 -5.72 -0.37
C ALA A 18 -13.86 -4.96 -0.46
N THR A 19 -14.56 -5.12 -1.59
CA THR A 19 -15.97 -4.74 -1.65
C THR A 19 -16.81 -5.70 -0.81
N GLU A 20 -18.04 -5.30 -0.49
CA GLU A 20 -18.99 -6.16 0.24
C GLU A 20 -19.20 -7.50 -0.47
N ALA A 21 -19.26 -7.48 -1.80
CA ALA A 21 -19.43 -8.70 -2.61
C ALA A 21 -18.21 -9.64 -2.58
N GLU A 22 -17.02 -9.11 -2.31
CA GLU A 22 -15.78 -9.90 -2.29
C GLU A 22 -15.43 -10.42 -0.89
N HIS A 23 -15.99 -9.82 0.18
CA HIS A 23 -15.57 -10.04 1.56
C HIS A 23 -15.51 -11.52 1.93
N ALA A 24 -16.62 -12.26 1.79
CA ALA A 24 -16.68 -13.67 2.18
C ALA A 24 -15.66 -14.55 1.43
N ARG A 25 -15.49 -14.32 0.12
CA ARG A 25 -14.54 -15.07 -0.71
C ARG A 25 -13.09 -14.78 -0.32
N LEU A 26 -12.78 -13.50 -0.08
CA LEU A 26 -11.43 -13.08 0.28
C LEU A 26 -11.07 -13.50 1.70
N GLU A 27 -12.03 -13.53 2.62
CA GLU A 27 -11.84 -14.04 3.97
C GLU A 27 -11.56 -15.56 3.97
N GLU A 28 -12.32 -16.35 3.21
CA GLU A 28 -12.05 -17.78 3.04
C GLU A 28 -10.66 -18.02 2.42
N LEU A 29 -10.31 -17.27 1.37
CA LEU A 29 -8.99 -17.35 0.76
C LEU A 29 -7.89 -16.98 1.75
N ALA A 30 -8.03 -15.87 2.49
CA ALA A 30 -7.05 -15.42 3.46
C ALA A 30 -6.79 -16.46 4.56
N ASN A 31 -7.82 -17.20 4.99
CA ASN A 31 -7.68 -18.30 5.95
C ASN A 31 -6.92 -19.51 5.40
N SER A 32 -6.82 -19.65 4.07
CA SER A 32 -6.09 -20.74 3.41
C SER A 32 -4.63 -20.40 3.08
N LEU A 33 -4.25 -19.13 3.16
CA LEU A 33 -2.92 -18.66 2.78
C LEU A 33 -1.95 -18.65 3.96
N PRO A 34 -0.64 -18.70 3.71
CA PRO A 34 0.36 -18.43 4.74
C PRO A 34 0.10 -17.06 5.40
N GLN A 35 0.26 -17.02 6.72
CA GLN A 35 -0.02 -15.83 7.51
C GLN A 35 1.28 -15.21 8.02
N ILE A 36 1.41 -13.90 7.87
CA ILE A 36 2.50 -13.11 8.45
C ILE A 36 1.91 -12.29 9.58
N THR A 37 2.39 -12.50 10.81
CA THR A 37 2.02 -11.67 11.95
C THR A 37 2.80 -10.37 11.87
N ILE A 38 2.08 -9.24 11.89
CA ILE A 38 2.67 -7.91 11.76
C ILE A 38 2.59 -7.11 13.06
N GLY A 39 3.54 -6.19 13.26
CA GLY A 39 3.55 -5.27 14.40
C GLY A 39 2.64 -4.06 14.20
N SER A 40 2.54 -3.22 15.24
CA SER A 40 1.70 -2.02 15.22
C SER A 40 2.09 -1.01 14.14
N ARG A 41 3.39 -0.90 13.82
CA ARG A 41 3.86 0.01 12.77
C ARG A 41 3.39 -0.44 11.38
N GLN A 42 3.59 -1.71 11.06
CA GLN A 42 3.18 -2.27 9.77
C GLN A 42 1.64 -2.28 9.64
N LEU A 43 0.92 -2.48 10.75
CA LEU A 43 -0.53 -2.37 10.76
C LEU A 43 -1.00 -0.95 10.39
N ALA A 44 -0.35 0.09 10.94
CA ALA A 44 -0.66 1.46 10.57
C ALA A 44 -0.40 1.73 9.07
N ASP A 45 0.72 1.26 8.53
CA ASP A 45 1.02 1.39 7.09
C ASP A 45 0.00 0.62 6.22
N LEU A 46 -0.44 -0.58 6.67
CA LEU A 46 -1.50 -1.36 6.01
C LEU A 46 -2.83 -0.62 6.00
N GLU A 47 -3.21 0.03 7.11
CA GLU A 47 -4.42 0.85 7.17
C GLU A 47 -4.35 2.03 6.19
N MET A 48 -3.20 2.72 6.12
CA MET A 48 -3.00 3.84 5.19
C MET A 48 -3.09 3.40 3.72
N LEU A 49 -2.57 2.20 3.39
CA LEU A 49 -2.74 1.58 2.07
C LEU A 49 -4.21 1.23 1.79
N ALA A 50 -4.93 0.71 2.79
CA ALA A 50 -6.31 0.28 2.64
C ALA A 50 -7.27 1.46 2.36
N ILE A 51 -7.05 2.62 3.00
CA ILE A 51 -7.92 3.80 2.84
C ILE A 51 -7.48 4.74 1.70
N GLY A 52 -6.40 4.41 0.99
CA GLY A 52 -5.86 5.23 -0.09
C GLY A 52 -5.11 6.48 0.34
N ALA A 53 -4.78 6.62 1.62
CA ALA A 53 -3.92 7.69 2.11
C ALA A 53 -2.53 7.64 1.47
N TYR A 54 -2.11 6.45 1.02
CA TYR A 54 -0.86 6.25 0.30
C TYR A 54 -1.00 6.13 -1.22
N SER A 55 -2.09 6.61 -1.81
CA SER A 55 -2.18 6.75 -3.28
C SER A 55 -0.94 7.50 -3.80
N PRO A 56 -0.25 6.99 -4.83
CA PRO A 56 -0.69 5.99 -5.82
C PRO A 56 -0.30 4.53 -5.49
N LEU A 57 0.14 4.21 -4.27
CA LEU A 57 0.57 2.85 -3.93
C LEU A 57 -0.62 1.87 -3.90
N HIS A 58 -0.47 0.76 -4.62
CA HIS A 58 -1.42 -0.37 -4.62
C HIS A 58 -1.11 -1.43 -3.54
N GLY A 59 -0.04 -1.23 -2.77
CA GLY A 59 0.43 -2.16 -1.75
C GLY A 59 1.79 -1.74 -1.22
N PHE A 60 2.42 -2.61 -0.43
CA PHE A 60 3.82 -2.41 -0.03
C PHE A 60 4.73 -2.35 -1.27
N MET A 61 5.79 -1.55 -1.18
CA MET A 61 6.65 -1.26 -2.32
C MET A 61 7.33 -2.50 -2.89
N THR A 62 7.37 -2.56 -4.22
CA THR A 62 8.27 -3.47 -4.92
C THR A 62 9.73 -3.05 -4.70
N ARG A 63 10.68 -3.92 -5.04
CA ARG A 63 12.10 -3.57 -5.03
C ARG A 63 12.42 -2.35 -5.90
N ALA A 64 11.75 -2.21 -7.05
CA ALA A 64 11.97 -1.09 -7.97
C ALA A 64 11.52 0.23 -7.35
N ASP A 65 10.31 0.27 -6.77
CA ASP A 65 9.80 1.47 -6.09
C ASP A 65 10.64 1.81 -4.86
N TYR A 66 11.02 0.81 -4.06
CA TYR A 66 11.89 1.00 -2.90
C TYR A 66 13.21 1.66 -3.29
N LEU A 67 13.90 1.12 -4.30
CA LEU A 67 15.19 1.67 -4.73
C LEU A 67 15.05 3.06 -5.36
N GLY A 68 13.97 3.31 -6.12
CA GLY A 68 13.70 4.65 -6.64
C GLY A 68 13.48 5.66 -5.51
N VAL A 69 12.70 5.29 -4.49
CA VAL A 69 12.42 6.18 -3.35
C VAL A 69 13.68 6.45 -2.54
N VAL A 70 14.46 5.42 -2.24
CA VAL A 70 15.69 5.56 -1.44
C VAL A 70 16.75 6.38 -2.16
N ASN A 71 16.95 6.19 -3.47
CA ASN A 71 18.04 6.82 -4.19
C ASN A 71 17.64 8.15 -4.85
N GLU A 72 16.38 8.28 -5.27
CA GLU A 72 15.92 9.36 -6.14
C GLU A 72 14.68 10.09 -5.58
N MET A 73 14.10 9.63 -4.47
CA MET A 73 12.84 10.16 -3.92
C MET A 73 11.66 10.11 -4.91
N HIS A 74 11.64 9.11 -5.78
CA HIS A 74 10.58 8.88 -6.75
C HIS A 74 10.18 7.40 -6.79
N LEU A 75 8.90 7.14 -7.05
CA LEU A 75 8.44 5.80 -7.41
C LEU A 75 8.98 5.41 -8.78
N SER A 76 8.92 4.12 -9.12
CA SER A 76 9.42 3.61 -10.41
C SER A 76 8.70 4.21 -11.63
N ASN A 77 7.49 4.73 -11.44
CA ASN A 77 6.72 5.46 -12.46
C ASN A 77 7.05 6.95 -12.54
N GLY A 78 8.04 7.43 -11.79
CA GLY A 78 8.52 8.82 -11.80
C GLY A 78 7.70 9.78 -10.93
N LEU A 79 6.73 9.32 -10.14
CA LEU A 79 6.00 10.19 -9.21
C LEU A 79 6.82 10.45 -7.94
N PRO A 80 6.86 11.70 -7.42
CA PRO A 80 7.58 12.00 -6.18
C PRO A 80 7.05 11.21 -4.99
N TRP A 81 7.97 10.63 -4.23
CA TRP A 81 7.69 9.90 -2.99
C TRP A 81 8.95 9.73 -2.16
N SER A 82 8.93 10.12 -0.88
CA SER A 82 10.16 10.30 -0.09
C SER A 82 10.37 9.26 1.03
N ILE A 83 9.37 8.44 1.35
CA ILE A 83 9.43 7.52 2.50
C ILE A 83 9.12 6.09 2.04
N PRO A 84 10.05 5.13 2.18
CA PRO A 84 9.79 3.75 1.84
C PRO A 84 8.64 3.15 2.67
N ILE A 85 7.68 2.51 1.99
CA ILE A 85 6.56 1.81 2.64
C ILE A 85 6.72 0.31 2.36
N THR A 86 7.24 -0.42 3.35
CA THR A 86 7.66 -1.82 3.19
C THR A 86 7.09 -2.72 4.27
N LEU A 87 6.81 -3.98 3.94
CA LEU A 87 6.49 -5.02 4.92
C LEU A 87 7.76 -5.79 5.27
N SER A 88 8.36 -5.49 6.42
CA SER A 88 9.47 -6.29 6.96
C SER A 88 8.96 -7.60 7.55
N THR A 89 9.61 -8.71 7.23
CA THR A 89 9.33 -10.05 7.78
C THR A 89 10.61 -10.70 8.29
N SER A 90 10.52 -11.67 9.20
CA SER A 90 11.65 -12.52 9.58
C SER A 90 11.88 -13.63 8.54
N GLU A 91 13.06 -14.25 8.52
CA GLU A 91 13.31 -15.42 7.67
C GLU A 91 12.39 -16.61 8.00
N GLU A 92 11.93 -16.71 9.25
CA GLU A 92 11.00 -17.77 9.69
C GLU A 92 9.58 -17.58 9.11
N GLN A 93 9.19 -16.32 8.86
CA GLN A 93 7.86 -15.96 8.34
C GLN A 93 7.85 -15.74 6.82
N ALA A 94 9.01 -15.72 6.16
CA ALA A 94 9.18 -15.47 4.72
C ALA A 94 9.01 -16.74 3.87
#